data_AF-A0A1Y0RMZ5-F1
#
_entry.id   AF-A0A1Y0RMZ5-F1
#
_cell.length_a   1.000
_cell.length_b   1.000
_cell.length_c   1.000
_cell.angle_alpha   90.00
_cell.angle_beta   90.00
_cell.angle_gamma   90.00
#
_symmetry.space_group_name_H-M   'P 1'
#
loop_
_entity.id
_entity.type
_entity.pdbx_description
1 polymer ?
#
loop_
_entity_poly.entity_id
_entity_poly.type
_entity_poly.pdbx_seq_one_letter_code
_entity_poly.pdbx_strand_id
1 'polypeptide(L)'
;MAIATRTDSTLSANFTQSTFVDALKQAFLNAGFSNPIDDYTGGTDRILVYSQTVDNTKTYGTNYLRIRITSGLVIYQQLLTAWNTSNHSGSNASAEYAYNSNTLNTNSPVSFTSINGGNEYKFVTISNSYFWILGLLTPEKRPSWWDLNSFSYGFIPIDYSYNSQWRSSNMNPYGNANYNSNIGAGNMANANPTTNKRDIITGILLYTQSNYGIGAKTSDDIVVCCANGIARNEVIAVGNNQYLVLQPITGGLGVRIA
;
A
#
# COMPACT_ATOMS: atom_id res chain seq x y z
N MET A 1 9.43 -16.67 5.81
CA MET A 1 8.59 -15.49 5.49
C MET A 1 7.13 -15.89 5.61
N ALA A 2 6.24 -14.98 6.00
CA ALA A 2 4.85 -15.32 6.30
C ALA A 2 3.97 -15.11 5.07
N ILE A 3 3.26 -16.17 4.64
CA ILE A 3 2.10 -16.07 3.74
C ILE A 3 1.14 -15.03 4.34
N ALA A 4 0.60 -14.12 3.52
CA ALA A 4 -0.20 -13.05 4.06
C ALA A 4 -1.49 -13.56 4.68
N THR A 5 -1.83 -13.03 5.85
CA THR A 5 -3.17 -13.23 6.40
C THR A 5 -4.12 -12.20 5.80
N ARG A 6 -5.30 -12.68 5.39
CA ARG A 6 -6.39 -11.87 4.83
C ARG A 6 -7.54 -11.80 5.83
N THR A 7 -8.03 -10.60 6.10
CA THR A 7 -9.28 -10.38 6.84
C THR A 7 -10.17 -9.44 6.05
N ASP A 8 -11.38 -9.87 5.72
CA ASP A 8 -12.37 -9.03 5.06
C ASP A 8 -13.36 -8.46 6.07
N SER A 9 -13.78 -7.22 5.87
CA SER A 9 -14.82 -6.58 6.66
C SER A 9 -15.62 -5.59 5.83
N THR A 10 -16.76 -5.15 6.33
CA THR A 10 -17.64 -4.23 5.60
C THR A 10 -18.21 -3.20 6.57
N LEU A 11 -18.22 -1.94 6.13
CA LEU A 11 -18.99 -0.87 6.73
C LEU A 11 -20.29 -0.72 5.92
N SER A 12 -21.43 -0.75 6.61
CA SER A 12 -22.73 -0.57 5.99
C SER A 12 -22.86 0.82 5.34
N ALA A 13 -23.81 0.95 4.40
CA ALA A 13 -24.21 2.23 3.84
C ALA A 13 -24.72 3.21 4.92
N ASN A 14 -24.90 4.47 4.53
CA ASN A 14 -25.28 5.63 5.33
C ASN A 14 -24.30 5.94 6.47
N PHE A 15 -23.02 5.70 6.24
CA PHE A 15 -21.98 5.94 7.22
C PHE A 15 -21.58 7.42 7.29
N THR A 16 -21.02 7.82 8.44
CA THR A 16 -20.42 9.12 8.71
C THR A 16 -18.89 9.04 8.66
N GLN A 17 -18.21 10.19 8.67
CA GLN A 17 -16.75 10.26 8.80
C GLN A 17 -16.24 9.53 10.04
N SER A 18 -16.93 9.65 11.19
CA SER A 18 -16.55 8.96 12.42
C SER A 18 -16.61 7.45 12.27
N THR A 19 -17.75 6.92 11.80
CA THR A 19 -17.93 5.47 11.63
C THR A 19 -16.99 4.90 10.57
N PHE A 20 -16.63 5.69 9.54
CA PHE A 20 -15.62 5.31 8.56
C PHE A 20 -14.21 5.26 9.18
N VAL A 21 -13.84 6.27 9.96
CA VAL A 21 -12.55 6.32 10.68
C VAL A 21 -12.39 5.14 11.64
N ASP A 22 -13.45 4.77 12.36
CA ASP A 22 -13.42 3.62 13.27
C ASP A 22 -13.31 2.28 12.53
N ALA A 23 -14.08 2.10 11.44
CA ALA A 23 -13.95 0.94 10.58
C ALA A 23 -12.55 0.84 9.95
N LEU A 24 -11.98 1.97 9.52
CA LEU A 24 -10.63 2.02 8.96
C LEU A 24 -9.58 1.66 10.01
N LYS A 25 -9.67 2.17 11.25
CA LYS A 25 -8.79 1.77 12.35
C LYS A 25 -8.81 0.26 12.58
N GLN A 26 -10.00 -0.35 12.58
CA GLN A 26 -10.12 -1.81 12.68
C GLN A 26 -9.51 -2.52 11.47
N ALA A 27 -9.69 -2.00 10.25
CA ALA A 27 -9.08 -2.57 9.06
C ALA A 27 -7.54 -2.51 9.10
N PHE A 28 -6.96 -1.41 9.60
CA PHE A 28 -5.51 -1.30 9.81
C PHE A 28 -5.00 -2.27 10.88
N LEU A 29 -5.73 -2.42 11.99
CA LEU A 29 -5.42 -3.41 13.01
C LEU A 29 -5.43 -4.84 12.43
N ASN A 30 -6.45 -5.17 11.63
CA ASN A 30 -6.55 -6.46 10.94
C ASN A 30 -5.42 -6.67 9.90
N ALA A 31 -4.88 -5.59 9.32
CA ALA A 31 -3.72 -5.63 8.41
C ALA A 31 -2.38 -5.75 9.18
N GLY A 32 -2.42 -5.86 10.50
CA GLY A 32 -1.25 -6.08 11.36
C GLY A 32 -0.55 -4.79 11.81
N PHE A 33 -1.15 -3.62 11.62
CA PHE A 33 -0.70 -2.41 12.30
C PHE A 33 -1.14 -2.45 13.77
N SER A 34 -0.41 -1.76 14.64
CA SER A 34 -0.92 -1.41 15.97
C SER A 34 -1.97 -0.31 15.86
N ASN A 35 -2.60 0.06 16.98
CA ASN A 35 -3.39 1.29 17.06
C ASN A 35 -2.59 2.50 16.53
N PRO A 36 -3.26 3.51 15.95
CA PRO A 36 -2.58 4.74 15.55
C PRO A 36 -1.75 5.29 16.71
N ILE A 37 -0.51 5.66 16.44
CA ILE A 37 0.34 6.35 17.42
C ILE A 37 -0.15 7.79 17.67
N ASP A 38 -0.97 8.31 16.77
CA ASP A 38 -1.64 9.59 16.85
C ASP A 38 -3.00 9.50 16.15
N ASP A 39 -4.05 9.97 16.81
CA ASP A 39 -5.44 10.06 16.29
C ASP A 39 -6.00 11.40 16.76
N TYR A 40 -6.03 12.39 15.86
CA TYR A 40 -6.40 13.75 16.19
C TYR A 40 -7.24 14.39 15.09
N THR A 41 -7.82 15.54 15.42
CA THR A 41 -8.60 16.34 14.47
C THR A 41 -7.82 17.60 14.11
N GLY A 42 -7.51 17.77 12.82
CA GLY A 42 -6.88 18.96 12.28
C GLY A 42 -7.90 19.78 11.51
N GLY A 43 -8.43 20.85 12.10
CA GLY A 43 -9.59 21.55 11.54
C GLY A 43 -10.82 20.65 11.56
N THR A 44 -11.33 20.25 10.39
CA THR A 44 -12.44 19.28 10.25
C THR A 44 -11.99 17.87 9.84
N ASP A 45 -10.69 17.69 9.63
CA ASP A 45 -10.15 16.45 9.08
C ASP A 45 -9.73 15.52 10.21
N ARG A 46 -10.01 14.22 10.03
CA ARG A 46 -9.51 13.17 10.92
C ARG A 46 -8.18 12.67 10.42
N ILE A 47 -7.18 12.67 11.30
CA ILE A 47 -5.82 12.27 10.94
C ILE A 47 -5.42 11.10 11.83
N LEU A 48 -4.98 10.03 11.19
CA LEU A 48 -4.47 8.82 11.81
C LEU A 48 -3.01 8.65 11.41
N VAL A 49 -2.12 8.39 12.36
CA VAL A 49 -0.71 8.10 12.09
C VAL A 49 -0.38 6.71 12.59
N TYR A 50 0.11 5.86 11.70
CA TYR A 50 0.58 4.52 12.02
C TYR A 50 2.09 4.46 11.86
N SER A 51 2.75 3.59 12.63
CA SER A 51 4.18 3.32 12.49
C SER A 51 4.43 1.87 12.10
N GLN A 52 5.52 1.66 11.37
CA GLN A 52 6.08 0.34 11.09
C GLN A 52 7.59 0.40 11.28
N THR A 53 8.06 -0.26 12.33
CA THR A 53 9.47 -0.42 12.62
C THR A 53 10.00 -1.68 11.95
N VAL A 54 10.94 -1.49 11.04
CA VAL A 54 11.64 -2.54 10.29
C VAL A 54 12.96 -2.88 10.97
N ASP A 55 13.65 -1.87 11.50
CA ASP A 55 14.88 -2.00 12.29
C ASP A 55 14.95 -0.85 13.30
N ASN A 56 14.79 -1.14 14.60
CA ASN A 56 14.80 -0.09 15.63
C ASN A 56 16.21 0.42 15.96
N THR A 57 17.27 -0.19 15.41
CA THR A 57 18.67 0.23 15.64
C THR A 57 19.15 1.27 14.64
N LYS A 58 18.31 1.63 13.66
CA LYS A 58 18.67 2.49 12.52
C LYS A 58 17.88 3.78 12.53
N THR A 59 18.52 4.89 12.15
CA THR A 59 17.92 6.24 12.15
C THR A 59 16.61 6.33 11.36
N TYR A 60 16.54 5.68 10.19
CA TYR A 60 15.31 5.63 9.38
C TYR A 60 14.73 4.22 9.29
N GLY A 61 14.97 3.37 10.29
CA GLY A 61 14.40 2.02 10.33
C GLY A 61 12.93 1.97 10.77
N THR A 62 12.30 3.12 11.06
CA THR A 62 10.85 3.23 11.26
C THR A 62 10.23 4.14 10.20
N ASN A 63 9.16 3.66 9.58
CA ASN A 63 8.32 4.41 8.66
C ASN A 63 7.02 4.82 9.36
N TYR A 64 6.51 6.01 9.02
CA TYR A 64 5.24 6.53 9.54
C TYR A 64 4.28 6.78 8.37
N LEU A 65 3.13 6.12 8.41
CA LEU A 65 2.04 6.32 7.47
C LEU A 65 1.02 7.27 8.09
N ARG A 66 0.89 8.46 7.51
CA ARG A 66 -0.15 9.42 7.89
C ARG A 66 -1.31 9.30 6.91
N ILE A 67 -2.49 9.04 7.45
CA ILE A 67 -3.76 9.01 6.72
C ILE A 67 -4.58 10.20 7.18
N ARG A 68 -4.97 11.08 6.24
CA ARG A 68 -5.86 12.21 6.50
C ARG A 68 -7.17 11.98 5.76
N ILE A 69 -8.28 12.11 6.46
CA ILE A 69 -9.63 11.90 5.93
C ILE A 69 -10.39 13.21 6.11
N THR A 70 -10.78 13.83 5.01
CA THR A 70 -11.54 15.09 5.06
C THR A 70 -12.98 14.86 5.49
N SER A 71 -13.68 15.93 5.87
CA SER A 71 -15.13 15.88 6.15
C SER A 71 -15.95 15.44 4.92
N GLY A 72 -15.45 15.75 3.72
CA GLY A 72 -15.97 15.26 2.44
C GLY A 72 -15.50 13.85 2.06
N LEU A 73 -14.98 13.06 3.01
CA LEU A 73 -14.56 11.67 2.83
C LEU A 73 -13.54 11.44 1.70
N VAL A 74 -12.65 12.41 1.49
CA VAL A 74 -11.49 12.24 0.64
C VAL A 74 -10.34 11.71 1.49
N ILE A 75 -9.70 10.64 1.03
CA ILE A 75 -8.60 9.98 1.72
C ILE A 75 -7.27 10.45 1.12
N TYR A 76 -6.41 10.98 1.98
CA TYR A 76 -5.03 11.35 1.72
C TYR A 76 -4.10 10.42 2.47
N GLN A 77 -2.96 10.11 1.87
CA GLN A 77 -1.87 9.38 2.49
C GLN A 77 -0.52 10.07 2.29
N GLN A 78 0.37 9.85 3.24
CA GLN A 78 1.71 10.41 3.24
C GLN A 78 2.66 9.50 4.00
N LEU A 79 3.91 9.43 3.53
CA LEU A 79 4.96 8.66 4.18
C LEU A 79 5.99 9.59 4.83
N LEU A 80 6.37 9.31 6.07
CA LEU A 80 7.35 10.07 6.84
C LEU A 80 8.36 9.13 7.50
N THR A 81 9.51 9.67 7.91
CA THR A 81 10.55 8.90 8.66
C THR A 81 10.63 9.28 10.13
N ALA A 82 9.87 10.30 10.56
CA ALA A 82 9.76 10.70 11.96
C ALA A 82 8.37 11.33 12.21
N TRP A 83 7.86 11.14 13.43
CA TRP A 83 6.63 11.74 13.90
C TRP A 83 6.75 12.19 15.36
N ASN A 84 6.22 13.36 15.68
CA ASN A 84 6.10 13.90 17.02
C ASN A 84 4.62 14.06 17.36
N THR A 85 4.15 13.24 18.30
CA THR A 85 2.74 13.20 18.71
C THR A 85 2.33 14.39 19.57
N SER A 86 3.27 15.11 20.19
CA SER A 86 2.95 16.26 21.06
C SER A 86 2.57 17.51 20.26
N ASN A 87 3.07 17.66 19.04
CA ASN A 87 2.79 18.80 18.17
C ASN A 87 2.23 18.40 16.80
N HIS A 88 1.88 17.13 16.61
CA HIS A 88 1.31 16.57 15.40
C HIS A 88 2.11 16.90 14.12
N SER A 89 3.43 16.79 14.21
CA SER A 89 4.34 17.10 13.10
C SER A 89 5.23 15.92 12.76
N GLY A 90 5.64 15.83 11.50
CA GLY A 90 6.60 14.83 11.05
C GLY A 90 7.66 15.42 10.14
N SER A 91 8.72 14.65 9.91
CA SER A 91 9.88 15.08 9.13
C SER A 91 10.11 14.18 7.93
N ASN A 92 10.76 14.75 6.91
CA ASN A 92 11.09 14.09 5.65
C ASN A 92 9.87 13.50 4.94
N ALA A 93 8.73 14.16 5.11
CA ALA A 93 7.47 13.70 4.57
C ALA A 93 7.51 13.69 3.05
N SER A 94 6.98 12.65 2.44
CA SER A 94 6.65 12.65 1.02
C SER A 94 5.61 13.74 0.74
N ALA A 95 5.42 14.13 -0.52
CA ALA A 95 4.22 14.89 -0.89
C ALA A 95 2.96 14.08 -0.51
N GLU A 96 1.96 14.75 0.07
CA GLU A 96 0.67 14.13 0.38
C GLU A 96 -0.03 13.73 -0.93
N TYR A 97 -0.68 12.58 -0.94
CA TYR A 97 -1.34 12.04 -2.12
C TYR A 97 -2.78 11.64 -1.82
N ALA A 98 -3.71 12.07 -2.67
CA ALA A 98 -5.06 11.52 -2.73
C ALA A 98 -5.31 10.95 -4.12
N TYR A 99 -6.06 9.87 -4.19
CA TYR A 99 -6.55 9.28 -5.44
C TYR A 99 -7.61 10.23 -6.03
N ASN A 100 -7.15 11.25 -6.78
CA ASN A 100 -7.92 12.22 -7.57
C ASN A 100 -9.08 12.93 -6.83
N SER A 101 -8.94 13.23 -5.54
CA SER A 101 -10.00 13.83 -4.69
C SER A 101 -11.33 13.04 -4.68
N ASN A 102 -11.29 11.75 -5.00
CA ASN A 102 -12.47 10.92 -5.05
C ASN A 102 -13.08 10.76 -3.65
N THR A 103 -14.33 11.19 -3.53
CA THR A 103 -15.14 11.06 -2.31
C THR A 103 -15.78 9.68 -2.26
N LEU A 104 -15.79 9.08 -1.06
CA LEU A 104 -16.58 7.87 -0.81
C LEU A 104 -18.08 8.18 -0.92
N ASN A 105 -18.84 7.30 -1.59
CA ASN A 105 -20.29 7.35 -1.61
C ASN A 105 -20.84 6.72 -0.33
N THR A 106 -21.40 7.57 0.53
CA THR A 106 -21.97 7.15 1.81
C THR A 106 -23.18 6.24 1.66
N ASN A 107 -23.92 6.30 0.55
CA ASN A 107 -25.11 5.47 0.32
C ASN A 107 -24.77 4.03 -0.12
N SER A 108 -23.49 3.74 -0.36
CA SER A 108 -23.00 2.41 -0.70
C SER A 108 -22.17 1.84 0.44
N PRO A 109 -22.20 0.53 0.69
CA PRO A 109 -21.29 -0.08 1.66
C PRO A 109 -19.83 0.12 1.24
N VAL A 110 -18.93 0.06 2.22
CA VAL A 110 -17.48 0.06 2.00
C VAL A 110 -16.95 -1.31 2.37
N SER A 111 -16.30 -1.99 1.42
CA SER A 111 -15.61 -3.25 1.69
C SER A 111 -14.15 -2.98 1.98
N PHE A 112 -13.63 -3.59 3.05
CA PHE A 112 -12.22 -3.55 3.40
C PHE A 112 -11.64 -4.95 3.26
N THR A 113 -10.49 -5.06 2.59
CA THR A 113 -9.67 -6.27 2.63
C THR A 113 -8.32 -5.91 3.23
N SER A 114 -8.10 -6.39 4.44
CA SER A 114 -6.91 -6.18 5.24
C SER A 114 -5.92 -7.33 5.03
N ILE A 115 -4.68 -6.99 4.75
CA ILE A 115 -3.64 -7.92 4.31
C ILE A 115 -2.39 -7.67 5.13
N ASN A 116 -1.94 -8.69 5.86
CA ASN A 116 -0.74 -8.64 6.67
C ASN A 116 0.34 -9.57 6.09
N GLY A 117 1.30 -9.00 5.39
CA GLY A 117 2.51 -9.67 4.89
C GLY A 117 3.69 -9.60 5.86
N GLY A 118 3.41 -9.46 7.17
CA GLY A 118 4.43 -9.34 8.21
C GLY A 118 5.18 -8.00 8.16
N ASN A 119 6.51 -8.07 8.11
CA ASN A 119 7.36 -6.87 8.12
C ASN A 119 7.57 -6.27 6.72
N GLU A 120 7.26 -7.00 5.65
CA GLU A 120 7.45 -6.51 4.29
C GLU A 120 6.30 -5.62 3.87
N TYR A 121 5.05 -6.03 4.06
CA TYR A 121 3.90 -5.23 3.64
C TYR A 121 2.71 -5.38 4.57
N LYS A 122 1.96 -4.28 4.69
CA LYS A 122 0.68 -4.25 5.39
C LYS A 122 -0.24 -3.34 4.59
N PHE A 123 -1.30 -3.91 4.02
CA PHE A 123 -2.21 -3.19 3.14
C PHE A 123 -3.64 -3.27 3.64
N VAL A 124 -4.38 -2.19 3.44
CA VAL A 124 -5.83 -2.11 3.53
C VAL A 124 -6.33 -1.68 2.17
N THR A 125 -7.03 -2.57 1.49
CA THR A 125 -7.75 -2.19 0.28
C THR A 125 -9.16 -1.75 0.65
N ILE A 126 -9.65 -0.69 0.01
CA ILE A 126 -10.96 -0.11 0.24
C ILE A 126 -11.71 -0.15 -1.08
N SER A 127 -12.88 -0.79 -1.11
CA SER A 127 -13.77 -0.81 -2.27
C SER A 127 -15.10 -0.16 -1.95
N ASN A 128 -15.43 0.90 -2.69
CA ASN A 128 -16.71 1.61 -2.68
C ASN A 128 -16.97 2.10 -4.12
N SER A 129 -17.26 3.38 -4.38
CA SER A 129 -17.32 3.94 -5.73
C SER A 129 -15.96 3.91 -6.44
N TYR A 130 -14.88 3.90 -5.67
CA TYR A 130 -13.51 3.75 -6.18
C TYR A 130 -12.79 2.68 -5.38
N PHE A 131 -11.54 2.46 -5.76
CA PHE A 131 -10.66 1.54 -5.06
C PHE A 131 -9.40 2.26 -4.61
N TRP A 132 -9.04 1.99 -3.37
CA TRP A 132 -7.84 2.52 -2.75
C TRP A 132 -7.04 1.37 -2.19
N ILE A 133 -5.72 1.47 -2.30
CA ILE A 133 -4.79 0.67 -1.49
C ILE A 133 -4.10 1.64 -0.56
N LEU A 134 -4.27 1.46 0.73
CA LEU A 134 -3.54 2.18 1.77
C LEU A 134 -2.59 1.20 2.45
N GLY A 135 -1.45 1.69 2.91
CA GLY A 135 -0.52 0.86 3.66
C GLY A 135 0.93 1.15 3.35
N LEU A 136 1.80 0.26 3.79
CA LEU A 136 3.24 0.38 3.63
C LEU A 136 3.81 -0.88 2.97
N LEU A 137 4.76 -0.66 2.07
CA LEU A 137 5.64 -1.68 1.53
C LEU A 137 7.08 -1.33 1.91
N THR A 138 7.77 -2.25 2.55
CA THR A 138 9.21 -2.21 2.80
C THR A 138 9.82 -3.47 2.20
N PRO A 139 10.37 -3.40 0.97
CA PRO A 139 10.83 -4.59 0.24
C PRO A 139 11.79 -5.44 1.07
N GLU A 140 11.59 -6.76 1.03
CA GLU A 140 12.46 -7.69 1.74
C GLU A 140 13.88 -7.69 1.16
N LYS A 141 14.00 -7.74 -0.18
CA LYS A 141 15.27 -7.87 -0.89
C LYS A 141 15.81 -6.49 -1.25
N ARG A 142 16.56 -5.91 -0.31
CA ARG A 142 17.30 -4.64 -0.46
C ARG A 142 18.77 -4.92 -0.76
N PRO A 143 19.49 -4.00 -1.46
CA PRO A 143 20.92 -4.14 -1.68
C PRO A 143 21.68 -4.24 -0.34
N SER A 144 22.59 -5.20 -0.22
CA SER A 144 23.32 -5.47 1.03
C SER A 144 24.20 -4.32 1.51
N TRP A 145 24.62 -3.45 0.59
CA TRP A 145 25.42 -2.26 0.86
C TRP A 145 24.57 -1.06 1.31
N TRP A 146 23.24 -1.15 1.28
CA TRP A 146 22.38 -0.05 1.69
C TRP A 146 22.04 -0.10 3.17
N ASP A 147 22.22 1.05 3.84
CA ASP A 147 21.92 1.21 5.26
C ASP A 147 20.60 1.98 5.48
N LEU A 148 19.76 1.49 6.38
CA LEU A 148 18.55 2.19 6.84
C LEU A 148 18.87 3.44 7.67
N ASN A 149 20.14 3.71 7.97
CA ASN A 149 20.58 5.02 8.44
C ASN A 149 20.53 6.10 7.34
N SER A 150 20.45 5.73 6.06
CA SER A 150 20.43 6.68 4.93
C SER A 150 19.06 6.83 4.29
N PHE A 151 18.29 5.75 4.17
CA PHE A 151 16.94 5.78 3.57
C PHE A 151 16.11 4.61 4.07
N SER A 152 14.84 4.86 4.37
CA SER A 152 13.96 3.91 5.07
C SER A 152 13.44 2.75 4.23
N TYR A 153 13.54 2.84 2.90
CA TYR A 153 12.92 1.90 1.95
C TYR A 153 11.42 1.66 2.18
N GLY A 154 10.73 2.60 2.82
CA GLY A 154 9.28 2.60 2.90
C GLY A 154 8.68 3.14 1.62
N PHE A 155 7.60 2.52 1.17
CA PHE A 155 6.85 2.94 0.00
C PHE A 155 5.34 2.89 0.27
N ILE A 156 4.63 3.87 -0.28
CA ILE A 156 3.18 3.90 -0.37
C ILE A 156 2.76 3.84 -1.86
N PRO A 157 1.66 3.14 -2.20
CA PRO A 157 1.17 3.12 -3.58
C PRO A 157 0.61 4.50 -3.96
N ILE A 158 0.94 5.02 -5.14
CA ILE A 158 0.55 6.38 -5.57
C ILE A 158 0.25 6.44 -7.07
N ASP A 159 -0.85 5.84 -7.52
CA ASP A 159 -1.34 6.06 -8.89
C ASP A 159 -2.81 5.64 -8.98
N TYR A 160 -3.65 6.58 -9.38
CA TYR A 160 -5.10 6.44 -9.49
C TYR A 160 -5.54 5.34 -10.44
N SER A 161 -4.78 5.10 -11.50
CA SER A 161 -5.23 4.24 -12.59
C SER A 161 -4.64 2.84 -12.48
N TYR A 162 -3.37 2.72 -12.05
CA TYR A 162 -2.64 1.47 -12.15
C TYR A 162 -1.80 1.07 -10.93
N ASN A 163 -1.69 1.91 -9.87
CA ASN A 163 -0.71 1.70 -8.79
C ASN A 163 0.69 1.30 -9.31
N SER A 164 1.05 1.75 -10.51
CA SER A 164 2.33 1.43 -11.17
C SER A 164 3.48 2.22 -10.55
N GLN A 165 3.14 3.28 -9.83
CA GLN A 165 4.07 4.15 -9.14
C GLN A 165 3.94 3.99 -7.63
N TRP A 166 5.10 4.08 -6.98
CA TRP A 166 5.25 4.00 -5.55
C TRP A 166 6.00 5.24 -5.07
N ARG A 167 5.70 5.73 -3.88
CA ARG A 167 6.32 6.94 -3.33
C ARG A 167 7.02 6.60 -2.05
N SER A 168 8.25 7.08 -1.92
CA SER A 168 8.99 7.01 -0.67
C SER A 168 8.99 8.36 0.05
N SER A 169 9.60 8.39 1.23
CA SER A 169 9.84 9.63 1.97
C SER A 169 10.84 10.54 1.25
N ASN A 170 10.89 11.81 1.65
CA ASN A 170 11.88 12.76 1.13
C ASN A 170 13.31 12.48 1.63
N MET A 171 13.51 11.48 2.50
CA MET A 171 14.85 10.96 2.82
C MET A 171 15.45 10.07 1.72
N ASN A 172 14.84 10.00 0.54
CA ASN A 172 15.49 9.31 -0.56
C ASN A 172 16.67 10.17 -1.10
N PRO A 173 17.86 9.59 -1.31
CA PRO A 173 19.05 10.36 -1.71
C PRO A 173 19.10 10.66 -3.21
N TYR A 174 18.07 10.28 -3.97
CA TYR A 174 18.06 10.32 -5.42
C TYR A 174 17.26 11.49 -5.99
N GLY A 175 16.66 12.30 -5.11
CA GLY A 175 15.92 13.51 -5.49
C GLY A 175 14.61 13.24 -6.25
N ASN A 176 14.23 11.98 -6.47
CA ASN A 176 12.95 11.62 -7.08
C ASN A 176 11.89 11.37 -6.00
N ALA A 177 10.65 11.82 -6.23
CA ALA A 177 9.55 11.55 -5.32
C ALA A 177 8.93 10.16 -5.53
N ASN A 178 8.98 9.65 -6.76
CA ASN A 178 8.26 8.45 -7.18
C ASN A 178 9.22 7.40 -7.73
N TYR A 179 8.83 6.14 -7.61
CA TYR A 179 9.56 4.95 -8.04
C TYR A 179 8.70 4.22 -9.05
N ASN A 180 9.37 3.76 -10.11
CA ASN A 180 8.76 2.87 -11.06
C ASN A 180 8.64 1.47 -10.47
N SER A 181 7.66 0.74 -10.97
CA SER A 181 7.57 -0.70 -10.76
C SER A 181 7.30 -1.43 -12.06
N ASN A 182 7.47 -2.75 -12.05
CA ASN A 182 7.03 -3.62 -13.15
C ASN A 182 5.52 -3.95 -13.11
N ILE A 183 4.76 -3.33 -12.20
CA ILE A 183 3.29 -3.33 -12.22
C ILE A 183 2.81 -2.44 -13.38
N GLY A 184 1.66 -2.74 -13.96
CA GLY A 184 1.15 -1.95 -15.10
C GLY A 184 1.78 -2.34 -16.43
N ALA A 185 2.58 -3.42 -16.46
CA ALA A 185 3.28 -3.86 -17.67
C ALA A 185 2.30 -4.33 -18.74
N GLY A 186 2.15 -3.52 -19.81
CA GLY A 186 1.27 -3.72 -20.97
C GLY A 186 1.20 -5.16 -21.51
N ASN A 187 2.34 -5.83 -21.48
CA ASN A 187 2.52 -7.17 -22.05
C ASN A 187 2.03 -8.30 -21.12
N MET A 188 1.68 -7.98 -19.88
CA MET A 188 1.11 -8.90 -18.89
C MET A 188 -0.40 -8.65 -18.70
N ALA A 189 -1.13 -8.44 -19.78
CA ALA A 189 -2.57 -8.19 -19.69
C ALA A 189 -3.37 -9.47 -19.48
N ASN A 190 -3.17 -10.44 -20.37
CA ASN A 190 -4.12 -11.51 -20.62
C ASN A 190 -3.57 -12.87 -20.22
N ALA A 191 -4.47 -13.81 -19.98
CA ALA A 191 -4.13 -15.22 -19.76
C ALA A 191 -3.40 -15.79 -21.00
N ASN A 192 -2.64 -16.85 -20.78
CA ASN A 192 -2.06 -17.64 -21.86
C ASN A 192 -3.20 -18.20 -22.75
N PRO A 193 -3.20 -17.94 -24.06
CA PRO A 193 -4.33 -18.28 -24.93
C PRO A 193 -4.50 -19.79 -25.14
N THR A 194 -3.44 -20.58 -24.98
CA THR A 194 -3.48 -22.04 -25.17
C THR A 194 -4.01 -22.77 -23.94
N THR A 195 -3.64 -22.31 -22.75
CA THR A 195 -4.01 -22.97 -21.48
C THR A 195 -5.14 -22.28 -20.74
N ASN A 196 -5.51 -21.06 -21.14
CA ASN A 196 -6.38 -20.14 -20.42
C ASN A 196 -5.95 -19.90 -18.95
N LYS A 197 -4.68 -20.15 -18.64
CA LYS A 197 -4.10 -19.91 -17.31
C LYS A 197 -3.44 -18.55 -17.27
N ARG A 198 -3.53 -17.88 -16.13
CA ARG A 198 -2.93 -16.58 -15.89
C ARG A 198 -1.53 -16.76 -15.35
N ASP A 199 -0.59 -16.04 -15.94
CA ASP A 199 0.81 -16.10 -15.56
C ASP A 199 1.13 -15.09 -14.45
N ILE A 200 2.19 -15.37 -13.69
CA ILE A 200 2.66 -14.52 -12.60
C ILE A 200 4.18 -14.37 -12.67
N ILE A 201 4.66 -13.17 -12.34
CA ILE A 201 6.07 -12.89 -12.08
C ILE A 201 6.20 -12.63 -10.58
N THR A 202 7.03 -13.45 -9.91
CA THR A 202 7.24 -13.34 -8.48
C THR A 202 8.22 -12.22 -8.13
N GLY A 203 7.79 -11.40 -7.19
CA GLY A 203 8.49 -10.22 -6.71
C GLY A 203 8.37 -9.03 -7.66
N ILE A 204 8.11 -7.89 -7.03
CA ILE A 204 7.97 -6.60 -7.68
C ILE A 204 9.30 -5.87 -7.58
N LEU A 205 9.76 -5.36 -8.71
CA LEU A 205 10.92 -4.49 -8.77
C LEU A 205 10.47 -3.06 -8.52
N LEU A 206 11.09 -2.39 -7.55
CA LEU A 206 10.94 -0.96 -7.32
C LEU A 206 12.26 -0.30 -7.67
N TYR A 207 12.25 0.67 -8.58
CA TYR A 207 13.47 1.32 -9.05
C TYR A 207 13.27 2.82 -9.24
N THR A 208 14.37 3.57 -9.06
CA THR A 208 14.37 5.03 -9.11
C THR A 208 13.96 5.56 -10.49
N GLN A 209 13.27 6.70 -10.48
CA GLN A 209 13.03 7.53 -11.67
C GLN A 209 14.13 8.60 -11.79
N SER A 210 15.40 8.19 -11.78
CA SER A 210 16.52 9.11 -11.88
C SER A 210 17.69 8.47 -12.65
N ASN A 211 18.70 9.28 -12.97
CA ASN A 211 19.94 8.81 -13.61
C ASN A 211 20.88 8.10 -12.63
N TYR A 212 20.46 7.90 -11.38
CA TYR A 212 21.19 7.16 -10.36
C TYR A 212 20.42 5.87 -10.04
N GLY A 213 21.07 4.73 -10.24
CA GLY A 213 20.41 3.43 -10.11
C GLY A 213 20.37 2.93 -8.68
N ILE A 214 19.17 2.77 -8.12
CA ILE A 214 18.92 1.78 -7.07
C ILE A 214 17.63 1.04 -7.35
N GLY A 215 17.65 -0.25 -7.04
CA GLY A 215 16.49 -1.11 -7.11
C GLY A 215 16.32 -1.86 -5.79
N ALA A 216 15.08 -2.14 -5.43
CA ALA A 216 14.73 -3.14 -4.44
C ALA A 216 13.77 -4.14 -5.09
N LYS A 217 13.77 -5.37 -4.60
CA LYS A 217 12.81 -6.39 -5.00
C LYS A 217 12.00 -6.80 -3.77
N THR A 218 10.71 -6.98 -3.93
CA THR A 218 9.91 -7.63 -2.88
C THR A 218 10.25 -9.12 -2.80
N SER A 219 9.70 -9.79 -1.81
CA SER A 219 9.61 -11.24 -1.77
C SER A 219 8.89 -11.82 -2.97
N ASP A 220 8.97 -13.14 -3.10
CA ASP A 220 8.27 -13.87 -4.14
C ASP A 220 6.78 -14.07 -3.81
N ASP A 221 6.31 -13.58 -2.65
CA ASP A 221 4.91 -13.62 -2.21
C ASP A 221 4.10 -12.41 -2.70
N ILE A 222 4.74 -11.33 -3.14
CA ILE A 222 4.08 -10.23 -3.87
C ILE A 222 4.39 -10.42 -5.36
N VAL A 223 3.37 -10.38 -6.20
CA VAL A 223 3.51 -10.77 -7.61
C VAL A 223 2.94 -9.73 -8.57
N VAL A 224 3.52 -9.70 -9.77
CA VAL A 224 2.87 -9.13 -10.95
C VAL A 224 2.12 -10.26 -11.64
N CYS A 225 0.88 -10.02 -12.07
CA CYS A 225 0.04 -11.06 -12.65
C CYS A 225 -0.72 -10.60 -13.90
N CYS A 226 -1.02 -11.55 -14.78
CA CYS A 226 -1.90 -11.32 -15.93
C CYS A 226 -3.35 -11.19 -15.48
N ALA A 227 -3.74 -10.02 -14.98
CA ALA A 227 -4.98 -9.84 -14.24
C ALA A 227 -6.06 -8.98 -14.92
N ASN A 228 -5.86 -8.61 -16.19
CA ASN A 228 -6.87 -7.86 -16.91
C ASN A 228 -8.19 -8.65 -16.96
N GLY A 229 -9.30 -7.97 -16.67
CA GLY A 229 -10.66 -8.52 -16.66
C GLY A 229 -11.00 -9.45 -15.48
N ILE A 230 -10.16 -9.55 -14.44
CA ILE A 230 -10.50 -10.25 -13.19
C ILE A 230 -11.21 -9.30 -12.23
N ALA A 231 -12.09 -9.82 -11.37
CA ALA A 231 -12.58 -9.06 -10.23
C ALA A 231 -11.45 -8.76 -9.21
N ARG A 232 -11.58 -7.65 -8.49
CA ARG A 232 -10.72 -7.37 -7.34
C ARG A 232 -10.93 -8.43 -6.26
N ASN A 233 -9.87 -8.77 -5.54
CA ASN A 233 -9.85 -9.77 -4.48
C ASN A 233 -10.26 -11.20 -4.92
N GLU A 234 -10.20 -11.47 -6.22
CA GLU A 234 -10.28 -12.82 -6.77
C GLU A 234 -8.92 -13.53 -6.64
N VAL A 235 -8.93 -14.87 -6.69
CA VAL A 235 -7.75 -15.69 -6.48
C VAL A 235 -7.28 -16.32 -7.79
N ILE A 236 -6.00 -16.13 -8.11
CA ILE A 236 -5.30 -16.89 -9.14
C ILE A 236 -4.56 -18.05 -8.47
N ALA A 237 -4.82 -19.28 -8.93
CA ALA A 237 -4.09 -20.46 -8.47
C ALA A 237 -2.93 -20.79 -9.44
N VAL A 238 -1.73 -20.95 -8.89
CA VAL A 238 -0.51 -21.34 -9.64
C VAL A 238 0.19 -22.46 -8.89
N GLY A 239 0.04 -23.69 -9.39
CA GLY A 239 0.50 -24.89 -8.68
C GLY A 239 -0.23 -25.03 -7.35
N ASN A 240 0.52 -25.12 -6.24
CA ASN A 240 -0.03 -25.19 -4.88
C ASN A 240 -0.23 -23.82 -4.23
N ASN A 241 0.12 -22.73 -4.91
CA ASN A 241 0.05 -21.38 -4.38
C ASN A 241 -1.24 -20.69 -4.83
N GLN A 242 -1.79 -19.84 -3.97
CA GLN A 242 -2.94 -19.00 -4.25
C GLN A 242 -2.57 -17.53 -4.07
N TYR A 243 -2.86 -16.73 -5.09
CA TYR A 243 -2.56 -15.31 -5.11
C TYR A 243 -3.85 -14.49 -5.18
N LEU A 244 -4.06 -13.65 -4.19
CA LEU A 244 -5.13 -12.67 -4.16
C LEU A 244 -4.77 -11.49 -5.06
N VAL A 245 -5.61 -11.22 -6.07
CA VAL A 245 -5.43 -10.07 -6.97
C VAL A 245 -5.96 -8.82 -6.30
N LEU A 246 -5.07 -7.90 -5.94
CA LEU A 246 -5.44 -6.63 -5.31
C LEU A 246 -5.85 -5.61 -6.38
N GLN A 247 -5.09 -5.53 -7.47
CA GLN A 247 -5.35 -4.59 -8.55
C GLN A 247 -5.35 -5.31 -9.90
N PRO A 248 -6.54 -5.62 -10.46
CA PRO A 248 -6.70 -6.40 -11.68
C PRO A 248 -6.54 -5.55 -12.94
N ILE A 249 -5.33 -5.04 -13.13
CA ILE A 249 -4.93 -4.32 -14.34
C ILE A 249 -4.00 -5.20 -15.18
N THR A 250 -3.60 -4.67 -16.32
CA THR A 250 -2.50 -5.21 -17.09
C THR A 250 -1.20 -5.17 -16.28
N GLY A 251 -0.58 -6.33 -16.02
CA GLY A 251 0.52 -6.46 -15.06
C GLY A 251 0.05 -6.14 -13.63
N GLY A 252 -1.08 -6.70 -13.22
CA GLY A 252 -1.75 -6.41 -11.96
C GLY A 252 -0.97 -6.82 -10.72
N LEU A 253 -1.33 -6.24 -9.58
CA LEU A 253 -0.74 -6.53 -8.28
C LEU A 253 -1.47 -7.71 -7.62
N GLY A 254 -0.72 -8.73 -7.22
CA GLY A 254 -1.22 -9.83 -6.40
C GLY A 254 -0.36 -10.11 -5.18
N VAL A 255 -0.94 -10.78 -4.18
CA VAL A 255 -0.25 -11.22 -2.96
C VAL A 255 -0.60 -12.67 -2.64
N ARG A 256 0.36 -13.46 -2.17
CA ARG A 256 0.15 -14.86 -1.82
C ARG A 256 -0.64 -14.98 -0.52
N ILE A 257 -1.67 -15.82 -0.53
CA ILE A 257 -2.56 -16.10 0.61
C ILE A 257 -2.65 -17.58 0.99
N ALA A 258 -2.14 -18.49 0.15
CA ALA A 258 -1.90 -19.90 0.46
C ALA A 258 -0.76 -20.46 -0.40
#